data_AF-A0A534L4L5-F1
#
_entry.id   AF-A0A534L4L5-F1
#
_cell.length_a   1.000
_cell.length_b   1.000
_cell.length_c   1.000
_cell.angle_alpha   90.00
_cell.angle_beta   90.00
_cell.angle_gamma   90.00
#
_symmetry.space_group_name_H-M   'P 1'
#
loop_
_entity.id
_entity.type
_entity.pdbx_description
1 polymer ?
#
loop_
_entity_poly.entity_id
_entity_poly.type
_entity_poly.pdbx_seq_one_letter_code
_entity_poly.pdbx_strand_id
1 'polypeptide(L)'
;ELRLNLAFAPSYDATDSGINPPGDSAKRFGLLGGDLDGFPNGRRVFDNVTAVELRAIAGVTYPLIDKNFTPDGAAGLLMDGTKEDLPFLATFPYLAVPYEGYEHKHDS
;
A
#
# COMPACT_ATOMS: atom_id res chain seq x y z
N GLU A 1 4.79 3.26 -19.25
CA GLU A 1 5.27 3.90 -18.00
C GLU A 1 4.21 3.80 -16.92
N LEU A 2 4.63 3.50 -15.69
CA LEU A 2 3.75 3.36 -14.54
C LEU A 2 3.61 4.74 -13.85
N ARG A 3 2.52 5.47 -14.09
CA ARG A 3 2.31 6.83 -13.50
C ARG A 3 1.69 6.73 -12.11
N LEU A 4 2.32 7.38 -11.12
CA LEU A 4 1.83 7.40 -9.73
C LEU A 4 0.83 8.55 -9.60
N ASN A 5 -0.36 8.28 -9.05
CA ASN A 5 -1.37 9.29 -8.77
C ASN A 5 -1.27 9.74 -7.31
N LEU A 6 -0.74 10.94 -7.10
CA LEU A 6 -0.57 11.54 -5.78
C LEU A 6 -1.79 12.38 -5.33
N ALA A 7 -2.87 12.43 -6.11
CA ALA A 7 -4.00 13.33 -5.84
C ALA A 7 -5.11 12.72 -4.97
N PHE A 8 -5.04 11.42 -4.68
CA PHE A 8 -6.02 10.72 -3.84
C PHE A 8 -5.60 10.71 -2.38
N ALA A 9 -6.54 11.11 -1.50
CA ALA A 9 -6.31 11.11 -0.07
C ALA A 9 -6.20 9.68 0.51
N PRO A 10 -5.38 9.47 1.55
CA PRO A 10 -5.32 8.21 2.29
C PRO A 10 -6.68 7.89 2.91
N SER A 11 -7.07 6.61 2.85
CA SER A 11 -8.30 6.11 3.47
C SER A 11 -8.04 5.19 4.66
N TYR A 12 -6.79 5.11 5.12
CA TYR A 12 -6.35 4.23 6.19
C TYR A 12 -5.13 4.80 6.93
N ASP A 13 -4.81 4.22 8.09
CA ASP A 13 -3.73 4.65 8.97
C ASP A 13 -2.34 4.19 8.48
N ALA A 14 -1.34 5.07 8.59
CA ALA A 14 0.04 4.79 8.17
C ALA A 14 0.76 3.72 9.01
N THR A 15 0.28 3.47 10.22
CA THR A 15 0.82 2.44 11.13
C THR A 15 0.41 1.01 10.76
N ASP A 16 -0.45 0.85 9.75
CA ASP A 16 -0.88 -0.47 9.31
C ASP A 16 0.23 -1.21 8.54
N SER A 17 0.56 -2.40 9.02
CA SER A 17 1.58 -3.28 8.45
C SER A 17 1.14 -4.07 7.22
N GLY A 18 -0.13 -4.00 6.78
CA GLY A 18 -0.63 -4.75 5.63
C GLY A 18 -0.68 -6.28 5.82
N ILE A 19 -0.18 -6.82 6.92
CA ILE A 19 -0.26 -8.25 7.20
C ILE A 19 -1.66 -8.54 7.77
N ASN A 20 -2.49 -9.15 6.95
CA ASN A 20 -3.85 -9.58 7.28
C ASN A 20 -4.73 -8.49 7.96
N PRO A 21 -4.89 -7.30 7.35
CA PRO A 21 -5.48 -6.18 8.05
C PRO A 21 -7.02 -6.29 8.10
N PRO A 22 -7.66 -6.16 9.27
CA PRO A 22 -9.10 -6.00 9.35
C PRO A 22 -9.52 -4.56 8.98
N GLY A 23 -10.53 -4.40 8.13
CA GLY A 23 -11.14 -3.10 7.82
C GLY A 23 -10.51 -2.36 6.65
N ASP A 24 -10.45 -1.02 6.73
CA ASP A 24 -10.00 -0.14 5.64
C ASP A 24 -8.53 -0.31 5.24
N SER A 25 -7.73 -0.96 6.07
CA SER A 25 -6.32 -1.29 5.84
C SER A 25 -6.09 -2.34 4.75
N ALA A 26 -7.10 -3.17 4.40
CA ALA A 26 -7.00 -4.04 3.23
C ALA A 26 -6.81 -3.24 1.93
N LYS A 27 -7.27 -1.98 1.89
CA LYS A 27 -7.20 -1.09 0.72
C LYS A 27 -5.79 -0.81 0.22
N ARG A 28 -4.75 -1.05 1.06
CA ARG A 28 -3.33 -1.00 0.64
C ARG A 28 -3.02 -1.98 -0.49
N PHE A 29 -3.79 -3.06 -0.61
CA PHE A 29 -3.61 -4.08 -1.64
C PHE A 29 -4.44 -3.84 -2.90
N GLY A 30 -5.03 -2.65 -3.04
CA GLY A 30 -5.87 -2.30 -4.18
C GLY A 30 -6.95 -3.35 -4.42
N LEU A 31 -7.01 -3.87 -5.65
CA LEU A 31 -8.01 -4.86 -6.04
C LEU A 31 -7.99 -6.14 -5.17
N LEU A 32 -6.81 -6.58 -4.71
CA LEU A 32 -6.71 -7.75 -3.81
C LEU A 32 -7.30 -7.48 -2.42
N GLY A 33 -7.37 -6.21 -2.03
CA GLY A 33 -8.01 -5.73 -0.82
C GLY A 33 -9.47 -5.32 -0.99
N GLY A 34 -10.06 -5.53 -2.17
CA GLY A 34 -11.43 -5.10 -2.49
C GLY A 34 -11.56 -3.61 -2.84
N ASP A 35 -10.46 -2.93 -3.13
CA ASP A 35 -10.44 -1.50 -3.48
C ASP A 35 -10.21 -1.29 -4.98
N LEU A 36 -11.28 -0.92 -5.68
CA LEU A 36 -11.26 -0.68 -7.13
C LEU A 36 -10.50 0.60 -7.52
N ASP A 37 -10.32 1.53 -6.58
CA ASP A 37 -9.61 2.79 -6.78
C ASP A 37 -8.10 2.66 -6.50
N GLY A 38 -7.63 1.47 -6.11
CA GLY A 38 -6.22 1.15 -5.92
C GLY A 38 -5.61 0.36 -7.09
N PHE A 39 -4.37 -0.14 -6.89
CA PHE A 39 -3.65 -0.92 -7.92
C PHE A 39 -4.48 -2.11 -8.41
N PRO A 40 -4.55 -2.38 -9.74
CA PRO A 40 -3.71 -1.82 -10.81
C PRO A 40 -4.22 -0.55 -11.50
N ASN A 41 -5.51 -0.22 -11.39
CA ASN A 41 -6.12 0.87 -12.15
C ASN A 41 -5.90 2.24 -11.48
N GLY A 42 -5.92 2.28 -10.15
CA GLY A 42 -5.42 3.40 -9.37
C GLY A 42 -3.99 3.12 -8.91
N ARG A 43 -3.17 4.15 -8.76
CA ARG A 43 -1.82 4.01 -8.18
C ARG A 43 -1.63 5.10 -7.18
N ARG A 44 -2.17 4.90 -5.99
CA ARG A 44 -2.08 5.88 -4.93
C ARG A 44 -0.73 5.72 -4.26
N VAL A 45 -0.20 6.80 -3.69
CA VAL A 45 1.14 6.81 -3.05
C VAL A 45 1.29 5.73 -1.98
N PHE A 46 0.18 5.32 -1.39
CA PHE A 46 0.12 4.46 -0.24
C PHE A 46 -0.17 2.98 -0.61
N ASP A 47 -0.60 2.69 -1.84
CA ASP A 47 -0.81 1.32 -2.30
C ASP A 47 0.51 0.53 -2.26
N ASN A 48 0.50 -0.64 -1.62
CA ASN A 48 1.67 -1.51 -1.55
C ASN A 48 1.80 -2.33 -2.84
N VAL A 49 2.16 -1.65 -3.93
CA VAL A 49 2.22 -2.23 -5.29
C VAL A 49 3.11 -3.46 -5.33
N THR A 50 4.29 -3.40 -4.71
CA THR A 50 5.22 -4.54 -4.68
C THR A 50 4.62 -5.74 -3.96
N ALA A 51 3.94 -5.56 -2.82
CA ALA A 51 3.25 -6.66 -2.16
C ALA A 51 2.14 -7.25 -3.04
N VAL A 52 1.35 -6.41 -3.73
CA VAL A 52 0.29 -6.87 -4.63
C VAL A 52 0.85 -7.72 -5.78
N GLU A 53 1.93 -7.26 -6.42
CA GLU A 53 2.58 -7.98 -7.52
C GLU A 53 3.20 -9.31 -7.06
N LEU A 54 3.88 -9.29 -5.91
CA LEU A 54 4.46 -10.51 -5.32
C LEU A 54 3.37 -11.52 -4.95
N ARG A 55 2.26 -11.08 -4.36
CA ARG A 55 1.09 -11.92 -4.06
C ARG A 55 0.48 -12.51 -5.33
N ALA A 56 0.36 -11.72 -6.39
CA ALA A 56 -0.16 -12.19 -7.67
C ALA A 56 0.74 -13.28 -8.28
N ILE A 57 2.07 -13.09 -8.28
CA ILE A 57 3.04 -14.08 -8.75
C ILE A 57 3.02 -15.35 -7.88
N ALA A 58 2.89 -15.19 -6.56
CA ALA A 58 2.78 -16.30 -5.61
C ALA A 58 1.42 -17.03 -5.67
N GLY A 59 0.52 -16.61 -6.56
CA GLY A 59 -0.73 -17.31 -6.87
C GLY A 59 -1.95 -16.86 -6.08
N VAL A 60 -1.88 -15.78 -5.28
CA VAL A 60 -3.02 -15.25 -4.50
C VAL A 60 -4.22 -14.88 -5.40
N THR A 61 -3.97 -14.52 -6.65
CA THR A 61 -5.00 -14.21 -7.66
C THR A 61 -5.52 -15.42 -8.42
N TYR A 62 -4.84 -16.56 -8.35
CA TYR A 62 -5.17 -17.75 -9.15
C TYR A 62 -6.57 -18.34 -8.85
N PRO A 63 -7.10 -18.29 -7.60
CA PRO A 63 -8.47 -18.69 -7.32
C PRO A 63 -9.56 -17.97 -8.13
N LEU A 64 -9.23 -16.82 -8.76
CA LEU A 64 -10.14 -16.11 -9.67
C LEU A 64 -10.39 -16.85 -10.98
N ILE A 65 -9.47 -17.74 -11.40
CA ILE A 65 -9.57 -18.50 -12.65
C ILE A 65 -9.66 -20.02 -12.42
N ASP A 66 -9.08 -20.53 -11.33
CA ASP A 66 -9.22 -21.93 -10.90
C ASP A 66 -9.50 -21.99 -9.40
N LYS A 67 -10.77 -22.27 -9.07
CA LYS A 67 -11.25 -22.33 -7.69
C LYS A 67 -10.65 -23.47 -6.86
N ASN A 68 -10.01 -24.46 -7.48
CA ASN A 68 -9.39 -25.59 -6.77
C ASN A 68 -7.94 -25.31 -6.38
N PHE A 69 -7.33 -24.27 -6.94
CA PHE A 69 -6.00 -23.86 -6.55
C PHE A 69 -6.04 -23.22 -5.16
N THR A 70 -5.22 -23.73 -4.25
CA THR A 70 -5.01 -23.12 -2.93
C THR A 70 -3.61 -22.52 -2.91
N PRO A 71 -3.47 -21.18 -2.84
CA PRO A 71 -2.17 -20.53 -2.69
C PRO A 71 -1.50 -20.96 -1.39
N ASP A 72 -0.17 -20.96 -1.37
CA ASP A 72 0.56 -21.15 -0.11
C ASP A 72 0.17 -20.06 0.90
N GLY A 73 -0.03 -20.44 2.17
CA GLY A 73 -0.43 -19.50 3.22
C GLY A 73 0.56 -18.34 3.41
N ALA A 74 1.86 -18.58 3.16
CA ALA A 74 2.89 -17.55 3.20
C ALA A 74 2.73 -16.49 2.10
N ALA A 75 2.08 -16.83 0.97
CA ALA A 75 1.82 -15.88 -0.10
C ALA A 75 0.98 -14.69 0.38
N GLY A 76 -0.03 -14.94 1.24
CA GLY A 76 -0.87 -13.89 1.83
C GLY A 76 -0.15 -12.98 2.81
N LEU A 77 1.06 -13.35 3.26
CA LEU A 77 1.88 -12.59 4.21
C LEU A 77 2.91 -11.68 3.52
N LEU A 78 3.03 -11.76 2.19
CA LEU A 78 4.01 -10.98 1.45
C LEU A 78 3.74 -9.48 1.59
N MET A 79 4.81 -8.75 1.89
CA MET A 79 4.89 -7.30 2.06
C MET A 79 6.13 -6.80 1.32
N ASP A 80 6.21 -5.50 1.04
CA ASP A 80 7.42 -4.86 0.50
C ASP A 80 8.52 -4.64 1.55
N GLY A 81 8.22 -4.93 2.82
CA GLY A 81 9.15 -4.75 3.94
C GLY A 81 9.29 -3.31 4.42
N THR A 82 8.43 -2.40 3.94
CA THR A 82 8.44 -0.99 4.34
C THR A 82 7.21 -0.65 5.19
N LYS A 83 7.34 0.41 5.99
CA LYS A 83 6.24 1.02 6.72
C LYS A 83 6.49 2.53 6.77
N GLU A 84 5.42 3.29 6.82
CA GLU A 84 5.52 4.73 7.04
C GLU A 84 5.72 4.99 8.53
N ASP A 85 6.74 5.78 8.88
CA ASP A 85 7.03 6.11 10.27
C ASP A 85 6.16 7.27 10.79
N LEU A 86 5.53 8.03 9.88
CA LEU A 86 4.63 9.16 10.16
C LEU A 86 3.29 8.97 9.44
N PRO A 87 2.18 9.50 10.00
CA PRO A 87 0.89 9.46 9.35
C PRO A 87 0.88 10.27 8.05
N PHE A 88 0.12 9.78 7.07
CA PHE A 88 -0.19 10.56 5.88
C PHE A 88 -0.99 11.81 6.23
N LEU A 89 -0.76 12.89 5.49
CA LEU A 89 -1.50 14.14 5.63
C LEU A 89 -2.91 14.00 5.06
N ALA A 90 -3.89 14.75 5.59
CA ALA A 90 -5.25 14.82 5.05
C ALA A 90 -5.37 15.72 3.82
N THR A 91 -4.29 16.41 3.44
CA THR A 91 -4.25 17.35 2.31
C THR A 91 -3.00 17.10 1.49
N PHE A 92 -3.09 17.35 0.18
CA PHE A 92 -1.98 17.26 -0.74
C PHE A 92 -0.74 18.01 -0.17
N PRO A 93 0.47 17.40 -0.19
CA PRO A 93 0.88 16.22 -0.97
C PRO A 93 0.60 14.83 -0.35
N TYR A 94 -0.19 14.74 0.72
CA TYR A 94 -0.55 13.51 1.48
C TYR A 94 0.60 12.73 2.12
N LEU A 95 1.84 12.87 1.66
CA LEU A 95 3.03 12.38 2.35
C LEU A 95 3.39 13.29 3.53
N ALA A 96 3.88 12.69 4.61
CA ALA A 96 4.43 13.44 5.74
C ALA A 96 5.65 14.27 5.29
N VAL A 97 5.93 15.34 6.05
CA VAL A 97 7.14 16.15 5.83
C VAL A 97 8.37 15.26 6.10
N PRO A 98 9.33 15.17 5.16
CA PRO A 98 10.55 14.41 5.39
C PRO A 98 11.29 14.91 6.63
N TYR A 99 11.94 13.99 7.34
CA TYR A 99 12.86 14.37 8.41
C TYR A 99 13.96 15.30 7.87
N GLU A 100 14.35 16.28 8.68
CA GLU A 100 15.46 17.16 8.34
C GLU A 100 16.76 16.35 8.20
N GLY A 101 17.50 16.58 7.11
CA GLY A 101 18.75 15.86 6.84
C GLY A 101 19.92 16.35 7.70
N TYR A 102 19.83 17.58 8.22
CA TYR A 102 20.80 18.21 9.10
C TYR A 102 20.08 19.25 9.97
N GLU A 103 20.59 19.52 11.18
CA GLU A 103 20.11 20.67 11.96
C GLU A 103 20.38 21.97 11.20
N HIS A 104 19.35 22.79 11.06
CA HIS A 104 19.47 24.14 10.52
C HIS A 104 18.84 25.13 11.50
N LYS A 105 19.64 25.99 12.12
CA LYS A 105 19.13 27.17 12.81
C LYS A 105 19.10 28.32 11.80
N HIS A 106 17.90 28.73 11.39
CA HIS A 106 17.70 30.05 10.83
C HIS A 106 17.20 30.92 11.98
N ASP A 107 17.86 32.05 12.20
CA ASP A 107 17.83 32.84 13.44
C ASP A 107 16.42 33.13 14.00
N SER A 108 16.40 33.24 15.34
CA SER A 108 15.27 33.51 16.25
C SER A 108 14.44 34.75 15.93
#